data_AF-X6PDK4-F1
#
_entry.id   AF-X6PDK4-F1
#
_cell.length_a   1.000
_cell.length_b   1.000
_cell.length_c   1.000
_cell.angle_alpha   90.00
_cell.angle_beta   90.00
_cell.angle_gamma   90.00
#
_symmetry.space_group_name_H-M   'P 1'
#
loop_
_entity.id
_entity.type
_entity.pdbx_description
1 polymer ?
#
loop_
_entity_poly.entity_id
_entity_poly.type
_entity_poly.pdbx_seq_one_letter_code
_entity_poly.pdbx_strand_id
1 'polypeptide(L)'
;MTTMMSATFKRAGFRQKELNKRPIWNLVPYILIRRIRQSNTYQVAMDEQYQRTQYKKKLKGQQGALSKTIPSPESQYGRSLIQKMESNKEILQYLKESSSQDTSLYAAAVKKCSELKCPNSIIRIIEIVQSRHIHPDIIFYTTILNHLGMWNKFNLQKHYFQQWFEEQQDQSHHQLL
;
A
#
# COMPACT_ATOMS: atom_id res chain seq x y z
N MET A 1 -8.41 -65.34 -4.04
CA MET A 1 -8.24 -66.64 -4.71
C MET A 1 -8.95 -66.54 -6.06
N THR A 2 -8.34 -65.95 -7.08
CA THR A 2 -7.32 -66.52 -7.98
C THR A 2 -7.90 -67.58 -8.89
N THR A 3 -8.19 -67.21 -10.14
CA THR A 3 -7.94 -68.09 -11.30
C THR A 3 -7.91 -67.26 -12.58
N MET A 4 -6.69 -67.12 -13.10
CA MET A 4 -6.35 -66.79 -14.48
C MET A 4 -6.72 -67.94 -15.41
N MET A 5 -7.02 -67.63 -16.68
CA MET A 5 -6.49 -68.23 -17.92
C MET A 5 -7.51 -67.97 -19.06
N SER A 6 -7.20 -67.94 -20.35
CA SER A 6 -6.04 -67.61 -21.19
C SER A 6 -6.56 -67.78 -22.63
N ALA A 7 -6.15 -66.87 -23.52
CA ALA A 7 -6.03 -67.02 -24.98
C ALA A 7 -7.28 -67.30 -25.85
N THR A 8 -7.48 -66.44 -26.86
CA THR A 8 -7.20 -66.84 -28.25
C THR A 8 -7.11 -65.63 -29.19
N PHE A 9 -6.02 -65.64 -29.97
CA PHE A 9 -5.65 -64.71 -31.02
C PHE A 9 -6.49 -65.01 -32.28
N LYS A 10 -7.15 -64.01 -32.89
CA LYS A 10 -7.58 -64.08 -34.29
C LYS A 10 -7.16 -62.83 -35.05
N ARG A 11 -6.51 -63.11 -36.18
CA ARG A 11 -5.74 -62.25 -37.07
C ARG A 11 -6.60 -62.00 -38.31
N ALA A 12 -6.98 -60.75 -38.55
CA ALA A 12 -7.50 -60.24 -39.83
C ALA A 12 -7.47 -58.71 -39.72
N GLY A 13 -6.98 -57.91 -40.66
CA GLY A 13 -6.31 -58.12 -41.91
C GLY A 13 -5.87 -56.70 -42.32
N PHE A 14 -4.60 -56.54 -42.66
CA PHE A 14 -4.07 -55.27 -43.16
C PHE A 14 -4.80 -54.90 -44.46
N ARG A 15 -5.46 -53.75 -44.49
CA ARG A 15 -5.67 -53.00 -45.73
C ARG A 15 -4.87 -51.70 -45.64
N GLN A 16 -3.73 -51.75 -46.33
CA GLN A 16 -3.00 -50.61 -46.84
C GLN A 16 -3.95 -49.60 -47.50
N LYS A 17 -4.00 -48.38 -46.97
CA LYS A 17 -4.30 -47.20 -47.77
C LYS A 17 -3.35 -46.07 -47.39
N GLU A 18 -2.60 -45.68 -48.41
CA GLU A 18 -1.97 -44.38 -48.65
C GLU A 18 -0.86 -43.90 -47.71
N LEU A 19 0.36 -44.16 -48.22
CA LEU A 19 1.58 -43.41 -47.98
C LEU A 19 1.39 -41.92 -48.30
N ASN A 20 1.13 -41.10 -47.28
CA ASN A 20 1.44 -39.68 -47.35
C ASN A 20 2.78 -39.42 -46.68
N LYS A 21 3.80 -39.27 -47.52
CA LYS A 21 5.17 -38.90 -47.19
C LYS A 21 5.18 -37.53 -46.52
N ARG A 22 5.59 -37.45 -45.25
CA ARG A 22 6.15 -36.22 -44.65
C ARG A 22 7.36 -36.57 -43.78
N PRO A 23 8.40 -35.73 -43.80
CA PRO A 23 9.75 -36.13 -43.41
C PRO A 23 9.92 -36.18 -41.89
N ILE A 24 10.66 -37.21 -41.48
CA ILE A 24 11.20 -37.39 -40.13
C ILE A 24 12.26 -36.31 -39.91
N TRP A 25 11.88 -35.22 -39.25
CA TRP A 25 12.81 -34.35 -38.54
C TRP A 25 12.14 -33.89 -37.25
N ASN A 26 12.91 -33.98 -36.15
CA ASN A 26 12.65 -33.38 -34.84
C ASN A 26 12.01 -34.28 -33.77
N LEU A 27 12.66 -35.41 -33.49
CA LEU A 27 12.72 -35.97 -32.13
C LEU A 27 14.02 -35.46 -31.47
N VAL A 28 13.97 -34.21 -30.99
CA VAL A 28 14.91 -33.62 -30.01
C VAL A 28 14.04 -32.96 -28.93
N PRO A 29 14.37 -33.11 -27.64
CA PRO A 29 13.37 -33.45 -26.63
C PRO A 29 12.57 -32.25 -26.13
N TYR A 30 11.26 -32.47 -25.99
CA TYR A 30 10.25 -31.60 -25.36
C TYR A 30 10.59 -31.17 -23.91
N ILE A 31 11.71 -31.64 -23.36
CA ILE A 31 12.20 -31.36 -22.01
C ILE A 31 12.93 -30.00 -21.94
N LEU A 32 13.47 -29.47 -23.05
CA LEU A 32 14.21 -28.20 -23.04
C LEU A 32 13.30 -26.95 -23.02
N ILE A 33 12.09 -27.01 -23.58
CA ILE A 33 11.19 -25.85 -23.68
C ILE A 33 10.57 -25.48 -22.33
N ARG A 34 10.37 -26.44 -21.43
CA ARG A 34 9.83 -26.18 -20.08
C ARG A 34 10.83 -25.45 -19.17
N ARG A 35 12.14 -25.59 -19.44
CA ARG A 35 13.22 -24.97 -18.64
C ARG A 35 13.42 -23.48 -18.96
N ILE A 36 13.16 -23.08 -20.21
CA ILE A 36 13.39 -21.68 -20.68
C ILE A 36 12.23 -20.75 -20.29
N ARG A 37 11.01 -21.27 -20.05
CA ARG A 37 9.90 -20.44 -19.55
C ARG A 37 9.95 -20.13 -18.05
N GLN A 38 10.61 -20.96 -17.24
CA GLN A 38 10.71 -20.75 -15.80
C GLN A 38 11.81 -19.75 -15.40
N SER A 39 12.88 -19.63 -16.19
CA SER A 39 13.98 -18.70 -15.90
C SER A 39 13.50 -17.24 -15.94
N ASN A 40 12.62 -16.89 -16.88
CA ASN A 40 12.11 -15.52 -17.00
C ASN A 40 11.20 -15.12 -15.82
N THR A 41 10.37 -16.03 -15.29
CA THR A 41 9.49 -15.69 -14.16
C THR A 41 10.28 -15.47 -12.87
N TYR A 42 11.35 -16.25 -12.66
CA TYR A 42 12.23 -16.07 -11.52
C TYR A 42 13.02 -14.76 -11.61
N GLN A 43 13.51 -14.41 -12.79
CA GLN A 43 14.20 -13.13 -13.02
C GLN A 43 13.29 -11.93 -12.73
N VAL A 44 12.04 -11.96 -13.24
CA VAL A 44 11.04 -10.90 -13.00
C VAL A 44 10.70 -10.78 -11.51
N ALA A 45 10.52 -11.90 -10.80
CA ALA A 45 10.25 -11.86 -9.36
C ALA A 45 11.44 -11.29 -8.56
N MET A 46 12.67 -11.62 -8.96
CA MET A 46 13.89 -11.09 -8.35
C MET A 46 14.05 -9.58 -8.60
N ASP A 47 13.75 -9.11 -9.81
CA ASP A 47 13.79 -7.69 -10.16
C ASP A 47 12.70 -6.90 -9.43
N GLU A 48 11.47 -7.42 -9.33
CA GLU A 48 10.40 -6.82 -8.53
C GLU A 48 10.77 -6.75 -7.05
N GLN A 49 11.38 -7.80 -6.51
CA GLN A 49 11.85 -7.82 -5.13
C GLN A 49 12.98 -6.81 -4.92
N TYR A 50 13.94 -6.72 -5.84
CA TYR A 50 15.01 -5.72 -5.80
C TYR A 50 14.45 -4.30 -5.83
N GLN A 51 13.52 -4.01 -6.74
CA GLN A 51 12.86 -2.70 -6.83
C GLN A 51 12.09 -2.35 -5.55
N ARG A 52 11.32 -3.28 -4.99
CA ARG A 52 10.66 -3.08 -3.68
C ARG A 52 11.67 -2.79 -2.57
N THR A 53 12.80 -3.46 -2.58
CA THR A 53 13.85 -3.29 -1.57
C THR A 53 14.52 -1.93 -1.72
N GLN A 54 14.79 -1.49 -2.94
CA GLN A 54 15.33 -0.16 -3.24
C GLN A 54 14.34 0.95 -2.87
N TYR A 55 13.05 0.77 -3.19
CA TYR A 55 12.00 1.70 -2.78
C TYR A 55 11.90 1.81 -1.26
N LYS A 56 11.91 0.67 -0.53
CA LYS A 56 11.97 0.66 0.94
C LYS A 56 13.21 1.36 1.50
N LYS A 57 14.38 1.20 0.87
CA LYS A 57 15.62 1.89 1.28
C LYS A 57 15.51 3.41 1.06
N LYS A 58 14.94 3.85 -0.05
CA LYS A 58 14.67 5.28 -0.32
C LYS A 58 13.72 5.89 0.71
N LEU A 59 12.63 5.19 1.05
CA LEU A 59 11.71 5.61 2.11
C LEU A 59 12.42 5.73 3.48
N LYS A 60 13.28 4.76 3.83
CA LYS A 60 14.06 4.79 5.07
C LYS A 60 15.07 5.95 5.11
N GLY A 61 15.73 6.24 3.98
CA GLY A 61 16.66 7.36 3.85
C GLY A 61 15.96 8.72 3.99
N GLN A 62 14.77 8.85 3.38
CA GLN A 62 13.93 10.05 3.52
C GLN A 62 13.42 10.22 4.96
N GLN A 63 13.01 9.14 5.64
CA GLN A 63 12.69 9.19 7.07
C GLN A 63 13.88 9.67 7.91
N GLY A 64 15.11 9.20 7.62
CA GLY A 64 16.32 9.64 8.33
C GLY A 64 16.66 11.12 8.12
N ALA A 65 16.36 11.68 6.95
CA ALA A 65 16.54 13.10 6.66
C ALA A 65 15.44 13.98 7.29
N LEU A 66 14.17 13.53 7.28
CA LEU A 66 13.03 14.21 7.89
C LEU A 66 13.03 14.19 9.42
N SER A 67 13.78 13.28 10.05
CA SER A 67 13.87 13.15 11.51
C SER A 67 14.70 14.24 12.19
N LYS A 68 15.33 15.15 11.44
CA LYS A 68 16.25 16.15 12.00
C LYS A 68 15.57 17.41 12.52
N THR A 69 14.27 17.59 12.28
CA THR A 69 13.51 18.65 12.93
C THR A 69 13.05 18.13 14.29
N ILE A 70 13.82 18.41 15.34
CA ILE A 70 13.43 18.07 16.71
C ILE A 70 12.11 18.78 16.98
N PRO A 71 11.00 18.05 17.20
CA PRO A 71 9.73 18.69 17.50
C PRO A 71 9.85 19.46 18.81
N SER A 72 9.21 20.63 18.87
CA SER A 72 9.20 21.47 20.07
C SER A 72 8.90 20.63 21.32
N PRO A 73 9.59 20.86 22.45
CA PRO A 73 9.33 20.13 23.71
C PRO A 73 7.84 20.13 24.09
N GLU A 74 7.14 21.23 23.80
CA GLU A 74 5.71 21.38 24.04
C GLU A 74 4.87 20.39 23.20
N SER A 75 5.24 20.17 21.94
CA SER A 75 4.51 19.23 21.09
C SER A 75 4.81 17.78 21.45
N GLN A 76 6.01 17.47 21.93
CA GLN A 76 6.32 16.14 22.47
C GLN A 76 5.48 15.82 23.71
N TYR A 77 5.36 16.77 24.64
CA TYR A 77 4.51 16.62 25.81
C TYR A 77 3.04 16.44 25.40
N GLY A 78 2.53 17.31 24.53
CA GLY A 78 1.14 17.24 24.07
C GLY A 78 0.80 15.93 23.36
N ARG A 79 1.69 15.41 22.51
CA ARG A 79 1.52 14.10 21.87
C ARG A 79 1.47 12.96 22.89
N SER A 80 2.35 13.01 23.90
CA SER A 80 2.40 12.01 24.97
C SER A 80 1.12 12.01 25.81
N LEU A 81 0.53 13.19 26.04
CA LEU A 81 -0.74 13.33 26.75
C LEU A 81 -1.89 12.74 25.94
N ILE A 82 -2.01 13.08 24.65
CA ILE A 82 -3.03 12.52 23.74
C ILE A 82 -2.97 11.00 23.70
N GLN A 83 -1.76 10.42 23.71
CA GLN A 83 -1.60 8.96 23.67
C GLN A 83 -2.21 8.26 24.90
N LYS A 84 -2.25 8.94 26.05
CA LYS A 84 -2.81 8.43 27.31
C LYS A 84 -4.32 8.63 27.44
N MET A 85 -4.93 9.48 26.60
CA MET A 85 -6.38 9.71 26.65
C MET A 85 -7.16 8.47 26.23
N GLU A 86 -8.28 8.22 26.90
CA GLU A 86 -9.09 7.01 26.68
C GLU A 86 -10.31 7.28 25.82
N SER A 87 -10.74 8.55 25.72
CA SER A 87 -11.92 8.93 24.96
C SER A 87 -11.61 9.94 23.86
N ASN A 88 -12.34 9.84 22.76
CA ASN A 88 -12.29 10.85 21.69
C ASN A 88 -12.79 12.22 22.16
N LYS A 89 -13.66 12.27 23.17
CA LYS A 89 -14.16 13.52 23.76
C LYS A 89 -13.03 14.28 24.46
N GLU A 90 -12.23 13.61 25.27
CA GLU A 90 -11.02 14.19 25.89
C GLU A 90 -10.06 14.74 24.84
N ILE A 91 -9.79 13.95 23.79
CA ILE A 91 -8.89 14.37 22.70
C ILE A 91 -9.41 15.64 22.02
N LEU A 92 -10.69 15.67 21.65
CA LEU A 92 -11.29 16.82 20.99
C LEU A 92 -11.34 18.05 21.91
N GLN A 93 -11.62 17.87 23.20
CA GLN A 93 -11.62 18.97 24.17
C GLN A 93 -10.22 19.54 24.33
N TYR A 94 -9.22 18.68 24.51
CA TYR A 94 -7.82 19.09 24.63
C TYR A 94 -7.34 19.86 23.40
N LEU A 95 -7.68 19.40 22.19
CA LEU A 95 -7.32 20.13 20.97
C LEU A 95 -7.98 21.50 20.86
N LYS A 96 -9.22 21.65 21.36
CA LYS A 96 -9.93 22.94 21.38
C LYS A 96 -9.34 23.93 22.39
N GLU A 97 -8.81 23.44 23.50
CA GLU A 97 -8.21 24.26 24.56
C GLU A 97 -6.72 24.54 24.31
N SER A 98 -6.03 23.64 23.61
CA SER A 98 -4.61 23.80 23.28
C SER A 98 -4.38 25.04 22.43
N SER A 99 -3.32 25.79 22.68
CA SER A 99 -2.85 26.89 21.81
C SER A 99 -1.88 26.42 20.72
N SER A 100 -1.62 25.11 20.63
CA SER A 100 -0.59 24.58 19.73
C SER A 100 -0.97 24.73 18.27
N GLN A 101 -0.05 25.31 17.50
CA GLN A 101 -0.10 25.35 16.03
C GLN A 101 0.65 24.17 15.38
N ASP A 102 1.23 23.27 16.18
CA ASP A 102 2.01 22.16 15.65
C ASP A 102 1.08 21.07 15.10
N THR A 103 1.07 20.94 13.77
CA THR A 103 0.33 19.94 12.98
C THR A 103 0.55 18.51 13.45
N SER A 104 1.72 18.22 14.00
CA SER A 104 2.05 16.89 14.50
C SER A 104 1.25 16.48 15.74
N LEU A 105 0.80 17.45 16.55
CA LEU A 105 -0.10 17.20 17.68
C LEU A 105 -1.45 16.68 17.18
N TYR A 106 -1.98 17.33 16.14
CA TYR A 106 -3.22 16.93 15.49
C TYR A 106 -3.06 15.59 14.76
N ALA A 107 -1.91 15.32 14.14
CA ALA A 107 -1.62 14.02 13.54
C ALA A 107 -1.64 12.89 14.59
N ALA A 108 -1.07 13.12 15.78
CA ALA A 108 -1.15 12.19 16.90
C ALA A 108 -2.60 11.97 17.37
N ALA A 109 -3.42 13.03 17.41
CA ALA A 109 -4.84 12.93 17.73
C ALA A 109 -5.63 12.11 16.70
N VAL A 110 -5.36 12.27 15.40
CA VAL A 110 -5.98 11.46 14.34
C VAL A 110 -5.65 9.99 14.53
N LYS A 111 -4.36 9.67 14.73
CA LYS A 111 -3.91 8.31 14.99
C LYS A 111 -4.60 7.71 16.21
N LYS A 112 -4.63 8.44 17.32
CA LYS A 112 -5.28 7.98 18.56
C LYS A 112 -6.79 7.80 18.39
N CYS A 113 -7.49 8.71 17.71
CA CYS A 113 -8.91 8.54 17.40
C CYS A 113 -9.18 7.31 16.53
N SER A 114 -8.26 7.00 15.61
CA SER A 114 -8.31 5.76 14.83
C SER A 114 -8.11 4.53 15.72
N GLU A 115 -7.14 4.53 16.64
CA GLU A 115 -6.93 3.43 17.60
C GLU A 115 -8.17 3.19 18.47
N LEU A 116 -8.85 4.27 18.89
CA LEU A 116 -10.11 4.25 19.62
C LEU A 116 -11.33 3.93 18.75
N LYS A 117 -11.14 3.56 17.48
CA LYS A 117 -12.22 3.21 16.52
C LYS A 117 -13.28 4.32 16.36
N CYS A 118 -12.85 5.57 16.43
CA CYS A 118 -13.71 6.76 16.34
C CYS A 118 -13.42 7.59 15.07
N PRO A 119 -13.70 7.07 13.86
CA PRO A 119 -13.33 7.75 12.60
C PRO A 119 -14.05 9.09 12.39
N ASN A 120 -15.23 9.29 12.97
CA ASN A 120 -15.94 10.57 12.87
C ASN A 120 -15.20 11.71 13.61
N SER A 121 -14.37 11.38 14.60
CA SER A 121 -13.54 12.37 15.29
C SER A 121 -12.42 12.91 14.39
N ILE A 122 -11.98 12.14 13.38
CA ILE A 122 -10.98 12.60 12.41
C ILE A 122 -11.50 13.82 11.65
N ILE A 123 -12.78 13.81 11.27
CA ILE A 123 -13.44 14.94 10.59
C ILE A 123 -13.43 16.18 11.50
N ARG A 124 -13.78 16.00 12.78
CA ARG A 124 -13.76 17.10 13.77
C ARG A 124 -12.35 17.66 14.01
N ILE A 125 -11.32 16.82 13.95
CA ILE A 125 -9.93 17.28 14.06
C ILE A 125 -9.56 18.14 12.86
N ILE A 126 -9.99 17.76 11.65
CA ILE A 126 -9.76 18.54 10.43
C ILE A 126 -10.45 19.90 10.54
N GLU A 127 -11.72 19.93 10.98
CA GLU A 127 -12.46 21.17 11.21
C GLU A 127 -11.73 22.08 12.21
N ILE A 128 -11.17 21.52 13.30
CA ILE A 128 -10.39 22.30 14.27
C ILE A 128 -9.16 22.91 13.61
N VAL A 129 -8.39 22.13 12.84
CA VAL A 129 -7.18 22.61 12.14
C VAL A 129 -7.51 23.73 11.16
N GLN A 130 -8.57 23.55 10.36
CA GLN A 130 -9.04 24.55 9.40
C GLN A 130 -9.54 25.83 10.08
N SER A 131 -10.36 25.70 11.14
CA SER A 131 -10.90 26.85 11.90
C SER A 131 -9.82 27.70 12.57
N ARG A 132 -8.65 27.12 12.82
CA ARG A 132 -7.49 27.78 13.43
C ARG A 132 -6.51 28.33 12.39
N HIS A 133 -6.82 28.20 11.10
CA HIS A 133 -5.94 28.56 10.00
C HIS A 133 -4.53 27.95 10.12
N ILE A 134 -4.44 26.75 10.71
CA ILE A 134 -3.18 26.02 10.80
C ILE A 134 -2.91 25.40 9.44
N HIS A 135 -1.80 25.79 8.81
CA HIS A 135 -1.41 25.23 7.53
C HIS A 135 -1.03 23.75 7.72
N PRO A 136 -1.80 22.79 7.19
CA PRO A 136 -1.52 21.39 7.43
C PRO A 136 -0.28 20.96 6.64
N ASP A 137 0.57 20.14 7.25
CA ASP A 137 1.78 19.62 6.61
C ASP A 137 1.51 18.28 5.90
N ILE A 138 2.50 17.84 5.10
CA ILE A 138 2.41 16.56 4.38
C ILE A 138 2.21 15.36 5.33
N ILE A 139 2.76 15.42 6.54
CA ILE A 139 2.67 14.34 7.52
C ILE A 139 1.22 14.20 8.01
N PHE A 140 0.59 15.33 8.32
CA PHE A 140 -0.80 15.41 8.76
C PHE A 140 -1.76 14.95 7.67
N TYR A 141 -1.61 15.46 6.44
CA TYR A 141 -2.42 15.01 5.30
C TYR A 141 -2.27 13.52 5.05
N THR A 142 -1.05 13.01 5.00
CA THR A 142 -0.79 11.57 4.81
C THR A 142 -1.44 10.72 5.92
N THR A 143 -1.39 11.22 7.16
CA THR A 143 -2.01 10.55 8.33
C THR A 143 -3.53 10.48 8.18
N ILE A 144 -4.18 11.60 7.84
CA ILE A 144 -5.63 11.63 7.58
C ILE A 144 -6.01 10.67 6.47
N LEU A 145 -5.34 10.75 5.32
CA LEU A 145 -5.66 9.92 4.16
C LEU A 145 -5.52 8.43 4.49
N ASN A 146 -4.45 8.04 5.19
CA ASN A 146 -4.26 6.66 5.62
C ASN A 146 -5.40 6.18 6.51
N HIS A 147 -5.73 6.94 7.57
CA HIS A 147 -6.76 6.52 8.52
C HIS A 147 -8.18 6.57 7.94
N LEU A 148 -8.50 7.54 7.07
CA LEU A 148 -9.78 7.54 6.35
C LEU A 148 -9.93 6.31 5.45
N GLY A 149 -8.85 5.92 4.76
CA GLY A 149 -8.81 4.69 3.96
C GLY A 149 -9.03 3.43 4.82
N MET A 150 -8.35 3.33 5.96
CA MET A 150 -8.53 2.21 6.91
C MET A 150 -9.97 2.05 7.40
N TRP A 151 -10.71 3.15 7.53
CA TRP A 151 -12.10 3.16 8.00
C TRP A 151 -13.13 3.18 6.87
N ASN A 152 -12.74 2.84 5.63
CA ASN A 152 -13.59 2.82 4.43
C ASN A 152 -14.30 4.17 4.15
N LYS A 153 -13.69 5.29 4.56
CA LYS A 153 -14.21 6.64 4.31
C LYS A 153 -13.67 7.17 2.97
N PHE A 154 -13.75 6.39 1.91
CA PHE A 154 -13.11 6.69 0.62
C PHE A 154 -13.60 7.98 -0.02
N ASN A 155 -14.88 8.32 0.11
CA ASN A 155 -15.41 9.59 -0.41
C ASN A 155 -14.74 10.81 0.27
N LEU A 156 -14.59 10.74 1.59
CA LEU A 156 -13.89 11.78 2.37
C LEU A 156 -12.40 11.79 2.05
N GLN A 157 -11.78 10.61 1.95
CA GLN A 157 -10.38 10.48 1.57
C GLN A 157 -10.11 11.13 0.21
N LYS A 158 -10.95 10.85 -0.79
CA LYS A 158 -10.86 11.46 -2.13
C LYS A 158 -11.04 12.98 -2.07
N HIS A 159 -12.02 13.46 -1.32
CA HIS A 159 -12.27 14.89 -1.15
C HIS A 159 -11.05 15.62 -0.57
N TYR A 160 -10.50 15.13 0.54
CA TYR A 160 -9.33 15.76 1.17
C TYR A 160 -8.06 15.59 0.35
N PHE A 161 -7.90 14.47 -0.37
CA PHE A 161 -6.78 14.30 -1.30
C PHE A 161 -6.82 15.35 -2.41
N GLN A 162 -8.00 15.57 -2.99
CA GLN A 162 -8.16 16.56 -4.04
C GLN A 162 -7.93 17.98 -3.53
N GLN A 163 -8.52 18.34 -2.38
CA GLN A 163 -8.28 19.64 -1.75
C GLN A 163 -6.78 19.88 -1.52
N TRP A 164 -6.08 18.92 -0.92
CA TRP A 164 -4.64 19.04 -0.69
C TRP A 164 -3.84 19.15 -2.00
N PHE A 165 -4.19 18.37 -3.01
CA PHE A 165 -3.50 18.38 -4.30
C PHE A 165 -3.63 19.72 -5.02
N GLU A 166 -4.81 20.33 -4.98
CA GLU A 166 -5.08 21.67 -5.53
C GLU A 166 -4.28 22.75 -4.76
N GLU A 167 -4.32 22.73 -3.42
CA GLU A 167 -3.54 23.66 -2.57
C GLU A 167 -2.03 23.62 -2.86
N GLN A 168 -1.48 22.43 -3.15
CA GLN A 168 -0.06 22.28 -3.48
C GLN A 168 0.29 22.84 -4.87
N GLN A 169 -0.62 22.76 -5.84
CA GLN A 169 -0.38 23.34 -7.16
C GLN A 169 -0.31 24.87 -7.09
N ASP A 170 -1.24 25.51 -6.36
CA ASP A 170 -1.28 26.96 -6.22
C ASP A 170 -0.02 27.52 -5.54
N GLN A 171 0.50 26.82 -4.53
CA GLN A 171 1.77 27.19 -3.88
C GLN A 171 2.96 27.13 -4.83
N SER A 172 3.01 26.12 -5.71
CA SER A 172 4.08 25.99 -6.70
C SER A 172 4.04 27.08 -7.77
N HIS A 173 2.84 27.55 -8.15
CA HIS A 173 2.67 28.61 -9.13
C HIS A 173 3.07 30.00 -8.59
N HIS A 174 2.84 30.28 -7.30
CA HIS A 174 3.25 31.53 -6.68
C HIS A 174 4.76 31.66 -6.41
N GLN A 175 5.51 30.55 -6.37
CA GLN A 175 6.97 30.58 -6.20
C GLN A 175 7.74 30.76 -7.52
N LEU A 176 7.05 30.72 -8.66
CA LEU A 176 7.64 30.82 -10.01
C LEU A 176 7.43 32.18 -10.69
N LEU A 177 6.79 33.14 -10.01
CA LEU A 177 6.60 34.54 -10.43
C LEU A 177 7.50 35.47 -9.62
#